data_AF-A0A6B3FPA9-F1
#
_entry.id   AF-A0A6B3FPA9-F1
#
_cell.length_a   1.000
_cell.length_b   1.000
_cell.length_c   1.000
_cell.angle_alpha   90.00
_cell.angle_beta   90.00
_cell.angle_gamma   90.00
#
_symmetry.space_group_name_H-M   'P 1'
#
loop_
_entity.id
_entity.type
_entity.pdbx_description
1 polymer ?
#
loop_
_entity_poly.entity_id
_entity_poly.type
_entity_poly.pdbx_seq_one_letter_code
_entity_poly.pdbx_strand_id
1 'polypeptide(L)'
;MNLAFVESPVQLLNVLEWVHTQGGDDPAATTVVVLPPVDPMSRGQLRRMAELARDEGITVRWQEARGESGAPLKALRALAGLVRRADHIVIGDPFSRYVQLLLTLVRADRLTVVDDGTATMEFVAQLARGERLTRWHRRGRTGPRELVLAPVTATARRRFTPTARHTVEVFTAMPVEAPPGVAV
;
A
#
# COMPACT_ATOMS: atom_id res chain seq x y z
N MET A 1 14.41 -4.11 6.30
CA MET A 1 13.77 -4.57 5.05
C MET A 1 12.56 -3.70 4.74
N ASN A 2 12.48 -3.23 3.50
CA ASN A 2 11.32 -2.51 2.97
C ASN A 2 10.34 -3.52 2.36
N LEU A 3 9.04 -3.36 2.63
CA LEU A 3 8.00 -4.23 2.07
C LEU A 3 6.95 -3.37 1.37
N ALA A 4 6.91 -3.47 0.04
CA ALA A 4 6.00 -2.71 -0.80
C ALA A 4 4.79 -3.57 -1.23
N PHE A 5 3.60 -2.97 -1.28
CA PHE A 5 2.39 -3.58 -1.81
C PHE A 5 1.88 -2.80 -3.02
N VAL A 6 1.77 -3.47 -4.16
CA VAL A 6 1.34 -2.86 -5.44
C VAL A 6 0.25 -3.68 -6.11
N GLU A 7 -0.69 -2.99 -6.74
CA GLU A 7 -1.86 -3.56 -7.42
C GLU A 7 -1.99 -3.06 -8.87
N SER A 8 -1.17 -2.10 -9.29
CA SER A 8 -1.19 -1.50 -10.62
C SER A 8 0.23 -1.24 -11.15
N PRO A 9 0.42 -1.14 -12.47
CA PRO A 9 1.72 -0.81 -13.07
C PRO A 9 2.29 0.52 -12.58
N VAL A 10 1.44 1.54 -12.41
CA VAL A 10 1.87 2.87 -11.94
C VAL A 10 2.36 2.84 -10.51
N GLN A 11 1.68 2.12 -9.61
CA GLN A 11 2.15 1.94 -8.23
C GLN A 11 3.53 1.25 -8.21
N LEU A 12 3.75 0.24 -9.06
CA LEU A 12 5.05 -0.42 -9.15
C LEU A 12 6.14 0.52 -9.68
N LEU A 13 5.85 1.34 -10.68
CA LEU A 13 6.79 2.36 -11.16
C LEU A 13 7.20 3.32 -10.04
N ASN A 14 6.22 3.85 -9.28
CA ASN A 14 6.51 4.78 -8.19
C ASN A 14 7.24 4.12 -7.02
N VAL A 15 7.05 2.81 -6.79
CA VAL A 15 7.89 2.06 -5.84
C VAL A 15 9.34 1.97 -6.34
N LEU A 16 9.59 1.75 -7.63
CA LEU A 16 10.95 1.71 -8.17
C LEU A 16 11.65 3.05 -8.00
N GLU A 17 10.96 4.15 -8.30
CA GLU A 17 11.48 5.50 -8.10
C GLU A 17 11.73 5.80 -6.62
N TRP A 18 10.82 5.40 -5.73
CA TRP A 18 11.02 5.51 -4.29
C TRP A 18 12.24 4.69 -3.81
N VAL A 19 12.44 3.47 -4.31
CA VAL A 19 13.62 2.67 -3.98
C VAL A 19 14.89 3.39 -4.42
N HIS A 20 14.90 3.93 -5.64
CA HIS A 20 16.06 4.64 -6.19
C HIS A 20 16.42 5.91 -5.41
N THR A 21 15.42 6.63 -4.92
CA THR A 21 15.62 7.92 -4.22
C THR A 21 15.79 7.78 -2.72
N GLN A 22 15.16 6.77 -2.09
CA GLN A 22 15.04 6.66 -0.63
C GLN A 22 15.23 5.25 -0.07
N GLY A 23 15.24 4.22 -0.91
CA GLY A 23 15.37 2.81 -0.50
C GLY A 23 16.74 2.42 0.04
N GLY A 24 17.73 3.34 -0.03
CA GLY A 24 19.13 3.10 0.28
C GLY A 24 19.92 2.58 -0.92
N ASP A 25 21.23 2.38 -0.76
CA ASP A 25 22.14 1.94 -1.84
C ASP A 25 21.91 0.48 -2.28
N ASP A 26 21.03 -0.27 -1.60
CA ASP A 26 20.79 -1.69 -1.85
C ASP A 26 19.31 -1.98 -2.20
N PRO A 27 18.98 -2.11 -3.50
CA PRO A 27 17.66 -2.54 -3.97
C PRO A 27 17.21 -3.89 -3.39
N ALA A 28 18.14 -4.78 -3.03
CA ALA A 28 17.82 -6.09 -2.47
C ALA A 28 17.23 -6.01 -1.06
N ALA A 29 17.37 -4.86 -0.37
CA ALA A 29 16.70 -4.59 0.90
C ALA A 29 15.17 -4.43 0.75
N THR A 30 14.67 -4.33 -0.48
CA THR A 30 13.24 -4.15 -0.80
C THR A 30 12.61 -5.42 -1.34
N THR A 31 11.46 -5.78 -0.77
CA THR A 31 10.56 -6.80 -1.32
C THR A 31 9.27 -6.15 -1.80
N VAL A 32 8.92 -6.35 -3.07
CA VAL A 32 7.65 -5.93 -3.66
C VAL A 32 6.69 -7.11 -3.68
N VAL A 33 5.52 -6.95 -3.08
CA VAL A 33 4.40 -7.88 -3.17
C VAL A 33 3.40 -7.35 -4.19
N VAL A 34 3.30 -8.05 -5.31
CA VAL A 34 2.32 -7.75 -6.36
C VAL A 34 1.01 -8.46 -6.02
N LEU A 35 -0.05 -7.69 -5.87
CA LEU A 35 -1.43 -8.14 -5.65
C LEU A 35 -2.21 -7.90 -6.94
N PRO A 36 -2.17 -8.84 -7.90
CA PRO A 36 -2.62 -8.59 -9.25
C PRO A 36 -4.14 -8.38 -9.34
N PRO A 37 -4.62 -7.55 -10.27
CA PRO A 37 -6.04 -7.45 -10.59
C PRO A 37 -6.54 -8.73 -11.27
N VAL A 38 -7.85 -8.83 -11.48
CA VAL A 38 -8.47 -9.96 -12.20
C VAL A 38 -8.37 -9.77 -13.72
N ASP A 39 -8.41 -8.51 -14.19
CA ASP A 39 -8.33 -8.16 -15.61
C ASP A 39 -7.01 -8.64 -16.25
N PRO A 40 -7.05 -9.43 -17.34
CA PRO A 40 -5.85 -9.96 -18.01
C PRO A 40 -4.89 -8.89 -18.53
N MET A 41 -5.39 -7.76 -19.05
CA MET A 41 -4.54 -6.72 -19.64
C MET A 41 -3.63 -6.09 -18.58
N SER A 42 -4.23 -5.63 -17.47
CA SER A 42 -3.53 -5.04 -16.34
C SER A 42 -2.55 -6.02 -15.69
N ARG A 43 -2.91 -7.32 -15.64
CA ARG A 43 -1.99 -8.38 -15.19
C ARG A 43 -0.78 -8.52 -16.10
N GLY A 44 -0.97 -8.45 -17.42
CA GLY A 44 0.11 -8.47 -18.40
C GLY A 44 1.08 -7.31 -18.21
N GLN A 45 0.55 -6.10 -18.07
CA GLN A 45 1.37 -4.90 -17.81
C GLN A 45 2.15 -5.01 -16.49
N LEU A 46 1.50 -5.48 -15.42
CA LEU A 46 2.15 -5.71 -14.13
C LEU A 46 3.27 -6.76 -14.19
N ARG A 47 3.14 -7.79 -15.04
CA ARG A 47 4.22 -8.78 -15.23
C ARG A 47 5.46 -8.13 -15.83
N ARG A 48 5.30 -7.25 -16.83
CA ARG A 48 6.42 -6.51 -17.44
C ARG A 48 7.08 -5.57 -16.43
N MET A 49 6.29 -4.86 -15.63
CA MET A 49 6.84 -4.04 -14.55
C MET A 49 7.54 -4.87 -13.47
N ALA A 50 7.04 -6.08 -13.19
CA ALA A 50 7.69 -7.00 -12.26
C ALA A 50 8.99 -7.62 -12.82
N GLU A 51 9.11 -7.78 -14.14
CA GLU A 51 10.37 -8.13 -14.80
C GLU A 51 11.39 -6.99 -14.59
N LEU A 52 11.02 -5.76 -14.92
CA LEU A 52 11.85 -4.57 -14.70
C LEU A 52 12.33 -4.46 -13.25
N ALA A 53 11.44 -4.63 -12.28
CA ALA A 53 11.80 -4.58 -10.87
C ALA A 53 12.83 -5.67 -10.47
N ARG A 54 12.74 -6.87 -11.04
CA ARG A 54 13.72 -7.94 -10.77
C ARG A 54 15.07 -7.64 -11.41
N ASP A 55 15.07 -7.04 -12.60
CA ASP A 55 16.30 -6.64 -13.30
C ASP A 55 17.06 -5.57 -12.50
N GLU A 56 16.35 -4.72 -11.74
CA GLU A 56 16.91 -3.77 -10.76
C GLU A 56 17.34 -4.42 -9.43
N GLY A 57 17.31 -5.75 -9.31
CA GLY A 57 17.72 -6.49 -8.10
C GLY A 57 16.69 -6.53 -6.97
N ILE A 58 15.46 -6.06 -7.21
CA ILE A 58 14.39 -6.05 -6.20
C ILE A 58 13.72 -7.42 -6.12
N THR A 59 13.47 -7.89 -4.90
CA THR A 59 12.75 -9.15 -4.70
C THR A 59 11.26 -8.96 -5.01
N VAL A 60 10.74 -9.61 -6.05
CA VAL A 60 9.31 -9.51 -6.42
C VAL A 60 8.55 -10.79 -6.10
N ARG A 61 7.54 -10.69 -5.22
CA ARG A 61 6.63 -11.77 -4.85
C ARG A 61 5.25 -11.53 -5.46
N TRP A 62 4.83 -12.40 -6.37
CA TRP A 62 3.48 -12.39 -6.91
C TRP A 62 2.54 -13.14 -5.96
N GLN A 63 1.52 -12.46 -5.42
CA GLN A 63 0.60 -13.03 -4.43
C GLN A 63 -0.85 -12.94 -4.92
N GLU A 64 -1.41 -14.09 -5.31
CA GLU A 64 -2.84 -14.17 -5.61
C GLU A 64 -3.64 -13.97 -4.32
N ALA A 65 -4.43 -12.90 -4.28
CA ALA A 65 -5.35 -12.58 -3.18
C ALA A 65 -6.81 -12.47 -3.66
N ARG A 66 -7.05 -12.66 -4.96
CA ARG A 66 -8.35 -12.51 -5.64
C ARG A 66 -8.63 -13.77 -6.47
N GLY A 67 -9.91 -14.14 -6.64
CA GLY A 67 -10.33 -15.23 -7.53
C GLY A 67 -10.96 -16.42 -6.81
N GLU A 68 -10.21 -17.11 -5.94
CA GLU A 68 -10.71 -18.32 -5.28
C GLU A 68 -11.37 -18.07 -3.91
N SER A 69 -12.32 -18.93 -3.54
CA SER A 69 -12.89 -18.94 -2.18
C SER A 69 -11.79 -19.22 -1.15
N GLY A 70 -11.58 -18.28 -0.23
CA GLY A 70 -10.53 -18.38 0.80
C GLY A 70 -9.13 -17.92 0.36
N ALA A 71 -8.93 -17.50 -0.90
CA ALA A 71 -7.65 -16.93 -1.35
C ALA A 71 -7.14 -15.77 -0.48
N PRO A 72 -7.99 -14.80 -0.03
CA PRO A 72 -7.51 -13.72 0.83
C PRO A 72 -6.92 -14.20 2.16
N LEU A 73 -7.50 -15.25 2.76
CA LEU A 73 -7.01 -15.76 4.05
C LEU A 73 -5.69 -16.53 3.89
N LYS A 74 -5.56 -17.32 2.81
CA LYS A 74 -4.32 -18.01 2.46
C LYS A 74 -3.20 -17.01 2.18
N ALA A 75 -3.49 -16.00 1.37
CA ALA A 75 -2.55 -14.93 1.03
C ALA A 75 -2.14 -14.13 2.28
N LEU A 76 -3.09 -13.81 3.17
CA LEU A 76 -2.79 -13.11 4.42
C LEU A 76 -1.84 -13.93 5.29
N ARG A 77 -2.09 -15.24 5.44
CA ARG A 77 -1.20 -16.14 6.19
C ARG A 77 0.18 -16.23 5.57
N ALA A 78 0.28 -16.28 4.24
CA ALA A 78 1.55 -16.32 3.52
C ALA A 78 2.39 -15.04 3.70
N LEU A 79 1.72 -13.88 3.82
CA LEU A 79 2.36 -12.58 3.98
C LEU A 79 2.59 -12.18 5.44
N ALA A 80 1.87 -12.77 6.40
CA ALA A 80 1.87 -12.35 7.80
C ALA A 80 3.27 -12.38 8.45
N GLY A 81 4.15 -13.29 8.04
CA GLY A 81 5.54 -13.34 8.50
C GLY A 81 6.38 -12.18 7.95
N LEU A 82 6.25 -11.88 6.66
CA LEU A 82 6.95 -10.76 6.03
C LEU A 82 6.50 -9.41 6.60
N VAL A 83 5.19 -9.21 6.71
CA VAL A 83 4.60 -7.96 7.22
C VAL A 83 5.09 -7.61 8.61
N ARG A 84 5.25 -8.62 9.49
CA ARG A 84 5.73 -8.42 10.86
C ARG A 84 7.23 -8.15 10.97
N ARG A 85 8.01 -8.51 9.95
CA ARG A 85 9.47 -8.33 9.88
C ARG A 85 9.87 -7.06 9.11
N ALA A 86 8.93 -6.42 8.42
CA ALA A 86 9.19 -5.20 7.70
C ALA A 86 9.47 -4.05 8.67
N ASP A 87 10.53 -3.31 8.40
CA ASP A 87 10.90 -2.09 9.14
C ASP A 87 10.24 -0.85 8.52
N HIS A 88 9.94 -0.93 7.22
CA HIS A 88 9.29 0.11 6.44
C HIS A 88 8.26 -0.53 5.51
N ILE A 89 7.00 -0.09 5.61
CA ILE A 89 5.92 -0.50 4.70
C ILE A 89 5.74 0.57 3.62
N VAL A 90 5.64 0.14 2.37
CA VAL A 90 5.31 1.00 1.23
C VAL A 90 4.01 0.52 0.61
N ILE A 91 3.07 1.41 0.30
CA ILE A 91 1.78 1.03 -0.28
C ILE A 91 1.41 1.88 -1.47
N GLY A 92 0.82 1.26 -2.48
CA GLY A 92 0.27 1.97 -3.64
C GLY A 92 -1.16 2.48 -3.45
N ASP A 93 -2.02 1.77 -2.72
CA ASP A 93 -3.42 2.20 -2.50
C ASP A 93 -3.82 2.12 -1.02
N PRO A 94 -3.97 3.26 -0.31
CA PRO A 94 -4.42 3.30 1.08
C PRO A 94 -5.90 2.89 1.26
N PHE A 95 -6.69 2.86 0.18
CA PHE A 95 -8.10 2.45 0.18
C PHE A 95 -8.31 0.96 -0.12
N SER A 96 -7.24 0.23 -0.42
CA SER A 96 -7.29 -1.21 -0.62
C SER A 96 -7.65 -1.92 0.69
N ARG A 97 -8.79 -2.62 0.70
CA ARG A 97 -9.25 -3.37 1.89
C ARG A 97 -8.26 -4.46 2.29
N TYR A 98 -7.59 -5.05 1.32
CA TYR A 98 -6.62 -6.10 1.59
C TYR A 98 -5.36 -5.51 2.22
N VAL A 99 -4.88 -4.36 1.73
CA VAL A 99 -3.80 -3.60 2.37
C VAL A 99 -4.20 -3.16 3.78
N GLN A 100 -5.39 -2.60 3.97
CA GLN A 100 -5.90 -2.21 5.30
C GLN A 100 -5.92 -3.40 6.28
N LEU A 101 -6.24 -4.60 5.81
CA LEU A 101 -6.17 -5.82 6.62
C LEU A 101 -4.71 -6.18 6.96
N LEU A 102 -3.79 -6.10 6.00
CA LEU A 102 -2.36 -6.34 6.23
C LEU A 102 -1.77 -5.34 7.24
N LEU A 103 -2.19 -4.06 7.18
CA LEU A 103 -1.76 -3.02 8.11
C LEU A 103 -2.09 -3.33 9.59
N THR A 104 -3.07 -4.20 9.85
CA THR A 104 -3.36 -4.67 11.22
C THR A 104 -2.26 -5.56 11.80
N LEU A 105 -1.41 -6.15 10.96
CA LEU A 105 -0.30 -7.02 11.35
C LEU A 105 1.05 -6.29 11.38
N VAL A 106 1.12 -5.07 10.84
CA VAL A 106 2.35 -4.29 10.71
C VAL A 106 2.93 -3.96 12.08
N ARG A 107 4.25 -4.04 12.20
CA ARG A 107 5.02 -3.54 13.34
C ARG A 107 5.96 -2.40 12.99
N ALA A 108 6.15 -2.15 11.69
CA ALA A 108 6.90 -1.01 11.20
C ALA A 108 6.34 0.30 11.76
N ASP A 109 7.28 1.18 12.06
CA ASP A 109 7.06 2.56 12.49
C ASP A 109 7.18 3.54 11.31
N ARG A 110 7.59 3.07 10.13
CA ARG A 110 7.71 3.86 8.90
C ARG A 110 6.70 3.36 7.86
N LEU A 111 5.91 4.27 7.32
CA LEU A 111 4.92 4.00 6.28
C LEU A 111 5.04 5.03 5.16
N THR A 112 5.23 4.58 3.93
CA THR A 112 5.20 5.44 2.74
C THR A 112 4.02 5.06 1.86
N VAL A 113 3.26 6.06 1.42
CA VAL A 113 2.24 5.91 0.36
C VAL A 113 2.86 6.42 -0.93
N VAL A 114 3.01 5.56 -1.94
CA VAL A 114 3.46 6.00 -3.27
C VAL A 114 2.29 6.45 -4.11
N ASP A 115 2.60 7.24 -5.13
CA ASP A 115 1.62 7.81 -6.03
C ASP A 115 0.77 6.75 -6.77
N ASP A 116 -0.54 6.95 -6.80
CA ASP A 116 -1.53 6.21 -7.59
C ASP A 116 -2.51 7.21 -8.24
N GLY A 117 -2.01 8.42 -8.53
CA GLY A 117 -2.72 9.51 -9.16
C GLY A 117 -3.81 10.09 -8.26
N THR A 118 -5.06 10.05 -8.73
CA THR A 118 -6.18 10.70 -8.05
C THR A 118 -6.50 10.09 -6.69
N ALA A 119 -6.17 8.81 -6.48
CA ALA A 119 -6.31 8.16 -5.19
C ALA A 119 -5.38 8.80 -4.13
N THR A 120 -4.17 9.20 -4.52
CA THR A 120 -3.21 9.87 -3.62
C THR A 120 -3.72 11.23 -3.19
N MET A 121 -4.22 12.05 -4.13
CA MET A 121 -4.82 13.35 -3.80
C MET A 121 -6.01 13.20 -2.84
N GLU A 122 -6.87 12.21 -3.08
CA GLU A 122 -8.02 11.95 -2.21
C GLU A 122 -7.56 11.53 -0.80
N PHE A 123 -6.57 10.64 -0.72
CA PHE A 123 -6.00 10.20 0.55
C PHE A 123 -5.45 11.37 1.37
N VAL A 124 -4.61 12.20 0.75
CA VAL A 124 -4.03 13.39 1.40
C VAL A 124 -5.12 14.33 1.88
N ALA A 125 -6.13 14.57 1.05
CA ALA A 125 -7.25 15.45 1.37
C ALA A 125 -8.13 14.91 2.52
N GLN A 126 -8.30 13.59 2.64
CA GLN A 126 -9.01 12.96 3.77
C GLN A 126 -8.17 12.97 5.04
N LEU A 127 -6.86 12.77 4.92
CA LEU A 127 -5.94 12.77 6.04
C LEU A 127 -5.84 14.16 6.68
N ALA A 128 -5.70 15.21 5.86
CA ALA A 128 -5.68 16.60 6.33
C ALA A 128 -6.97 16.99 7.07
N ARG A 129 -8.12 16.42 6.70
CA ARG A 129 -9.42 16.67 7.35
C ARG A 129 -9.72 15.74 8.52
N GLY A 130 -8.86 14.77 8.81
CA GLY A 130 -9.11 13.75 9.84
C GLY A 130 -10.33 12.85 9.53
N GLU A 131 -10.67 12.71 8.26
CA GLU A 131 -11.82 11.92 7.79
C GLU A 131 -11.57 10.41 7.91
N ARG A 132 -12.61 9.60 7.68
CA ARG A 132 -12.45 8.15 7.52
C ARG A 132 -11.90 7.88 6.12
N LEU A 133 -10.89 7.00 6.04
CA LEU A 133 -10.30 6.54 4.78
C LEU A 133 -11.31 5.70 3.98
N THR A 134 -12.17 6.37 3.22
CA THR A 134 -13.17 5.77 2.36
C THR A 134 -13.07 6.35 0.97
N ARG A 135 -12.94 5.48 -0.05
CA ARG A 135 -12.93 5.94 -1.45
C ARG A 135 -14.22 6.70 -1.76
N TRP A 136 -14.16 7.84 -2.44
CA TRP A 136 -15.26 8.78 -2.59
C TRP A 136 -16.51 8.15 -3.19
N HIS A 137 -16.35 7.25 -4.16
CA HIS A 137 -17.44 6.47 -4.76
C HIS A 137 -18.20 5.56 -3.77
N ARG A 138 -17.64 5.32 -2.58
CA ARG A 138 -18.24 4.51 -1.51
C ARG A 138 -18.81 5.36 -0.37
N ARG A 139 -18.67 6.69 -0.40
CA ARG A 139 -19.29 7.58 0.59
C ARG A 139 -20.82 7.38 0.55
N GLY A 140 -21.41 7.02 1.69
CA GLY A 140 -22.86 6.84 1.86
C GLY A 140 -23.40 5.41 1.74
N ARG A 141 -22.58 4.39 1.44
CA ARG A 141 -23.01 2.99 1.35
C ARG A 141 -22.65 2.16 2.59
N THR A 142 -23.18 2.54 3.76
CA THR A 142 -23.06 1.75 5.01
C THR A 142 -23.85 0.44 4.93
N GLY A 143 -23.27 -0.55 4.25
CA GLY A 143 -23.77 -1.92 4.26
C GLY A 143 -23.30 -2.68 5.51
N PRO A 144 -23.99 -3.77 5.91
CA PRO A 144 -23.61 -4.58 7.08
C PRO A 144 -22.17 -5.10 7.03
N ARG A 145 -21.62 -5.36 5.83
CA ARG A 145 -20.21 -5.74 5.64
C ARG A 145 -19.21 -4.65 6.03
N GLU A 146 -19.58 -3.37 5.91
CA GLU A 146 -18.71 -2.25 6.26
C GLU A 146 -18.61 -2.06 7.77
N LEU A 147 -19.69 -2.33 8.50
CA LEU A 147 -19.68 -2.36 9.96
C LEU A 147 -18.75 -3.44 10.51
N VAL A 148 -18.79 -4.64 9.93
CA VAL A 148 -17.88 -5.75 10.31
C VAL A 148 -16.41 -5.39 10.08
N LEU A 149 -16.11 -4.61 9.04
CA LEU A 149 -14.75 -4.19 8.70
C LEU A 149 -14.31 -2.90 9.42
N ALA A 150 -15.19 -2.23 10.14
CA ALA A 150 -14.89 -0.96 10.80
C ALA A 150 -13.65 -1.00 11.72
N PRO A 151 -13.41 -2.06 12.53
CA PRO A 151 -12.20 -2.14 13.36
C PRO A 151 -10.90 -2.22 12.54
N VAL A 152 -10.96 -2.88 11.38
CA VAL A 152 -9.81 -3.00 10.46
C VAL A 152 -9.49 -1.65 9.86
N THR A 153 -10.50 -0.96 9.33
CA THR A 153 -10.32 0.39 8.75
C THR A 153 -9.89 1.41 9.79
N ALA A 154 -10.39 1.31 11.04
CA ALA A 154 -9.95 2.16 12.14
C ALA A 154 -8.48 1.92 12.51
N THR A 155 -8.06 0.67 12.58
CA THR A 155 -6.64 0.30 12.82
C THR A 155 -5.74 0.80 11.69
N ALA A 156 -6.13 0.58 10.43
CA ALA A 156 -5.39 1.08 9.28
C ALA A 156 -5.26 2.61 9.31
N ARG A 157 -6.34 3.34 9.59
CA ARG A 157 -6.32 4.81 9.72
C ARG A 157 -5.32 5.28 10.78
N ARG A 158 -5.24 4.61 11.94
CA ARG A 158 -4.24 4.94 12.97
C ARG A 158 -2.81 4.81 12.44
N ARG A 159 -2.55 3.88 11.52
CA ARG A 159 -1.24 3.74 10.84
C ARG A 159 -0.98 4.81 9.79
N PHE A 160 -1.99 5.52 9.30
CA PHE A 160 -1.79 6.68 8.44
C PHE A 160 -1.67 7.99 9.21
N THR A 161 -1.85 7.95 10.53
CA THR A 161 -1.75 9.14 11.38
C THR A 161 -0.34 9.18 11.99
N PRO A 162 0.50 10.17 11.66
CA PRO A 162 1.84 10.28 12.22
C PRO A 162 1.80 10.53 13.73
N THR A 163 2.80 9.99 14.43
CA THR A 163 3.03 10.20 15.87
C THR A 163 4.53 10.33 16.14
N ALA A 164 4.93 10.63 17.38
CA ALA A 164 6.36 10.69 17.75
C ALA A 164 7.14 9.38 17.50
N ARG A 165 6.46 8.24 17.42
CA ARG A 165 7.09 6.92 17.14
C ARG A 165 6.78 6.40 15.75
N HIS A 166 5.90 7.05 14.99
CA HIS A 166 5.36 6.51 13.75
C HIS A 166 5.36 7.59 12.67
N THR A 167 6.13 7.40 11.61
CA THR A 167 6.26 8.36 10.51
C THR A 167 5.44 7.94 9.31
N VAL A 168 4.86 8.94 8.65
CA VAL A 168 4.08 8.75 7.42
C VAL A 168 4.64 9.69 6.36
N GLU A 169 4.90 9.12 5.20
CA GLU A 169 5.37 9.82 4.01
C GLU A 169 4.40 9.56 2.86
N VAL A 170 4.21 10.54 1.99
CA VAL A 170 3.50 10.41 0.73
C VAL A 170 4.47 10.75 -0.40
N PHE A 171 5.01 9.74 -1.04
CA PHE A 171 5.92 9.90 -2.18
C PHE A 171 5.09 10.13 -3.45
N THR A 172 4.96 11.38 -3.90
CA THR A 172 4.07 11.74 -5.01
C THR A 172 4.58 12.92 -5.84
N ALA A 173 4.27 12.89 -7.13
CA ALA A 173 4.46 14.02 -8.04
C ALA A 173 3.20 14.90 -8.13
N MET A 174 2.11 14.53 -7.44
CA MET A 174 0.85 15.26 -7.45
C MET A 174 0.97 16.57 -6.64
N PRO A 175 0.33 17.66 -7.09
CA PRO A 175 0.34 18.92 -6.36
C PRO A 175 -0.55 18.83 -5.12
N VAL A 176 0.02 18.37 -4.00
CA VAL A 176 -0.69 18.20 -2.73
C VAL A 176 -0.02 19.01 -1.62
N GLU A 177 -0.81 19.51 -0.69
CA GLU A 177 -0.31 20.14 0.52
C GLU A 177 -0.06 19.07 1.59
N ALA A 178 1.11 19.11 2.22
CA ALA A 178 1.49 18.14 3.24
C ALA A 178 0.56 18.20 4.47
N PRO A 179 -0.14 17.10 4.83
CA PRO A 179 -0.90 17.05 6.06
C PRO A 179 0.00 17.22 7.29
N PRO A 180 -0.53 17.70 8.44
CA PRO A 180 0.25 17.86 9.65
C PRO A 180 1.00 16.59 10.06
N GLY A 181 2.34 16.68 10.14
CA GLY A 181 3.22 15.58 10.54
C GLY A 181 3.51 14.54 9.45
N VAL A 182 3.04 14.76 8.21
CA VAL A 182 3.26 13.88 7.06
C VAL A 182 4.29 14.52 6.13
N ALA A 183 5.29 13.74 5.71
CA ALA A 183 6.23 14.16 4.67
C ALA A 183 5.61 13.96 3.27
N VAL A 184 5.92 14.85 2.32
CA VAL A 184 5.54 14.76 0.90
C VAL A 184 6.77 15.04 0.06
#